data_AF-A0A1P9WXW4-F1
#
_entry.id   AF-A0A1P9WXW4-F1
#
_cell.length_a   1.000
_cell.length_b   1.000
_cell.length_c   1.000
_cell.angle_alpha   90.00
_cell.angle_beta   90.00
_cell.angle_gamma   90.00
#
_symmetry.space_group_name_H-M   'P 1'
#
loop_
_entity.id
_entity.type
_entity.pdbx_description
1 polymer ?
#
loop_
_entity_poly.entity_id
_entity_poly.type
_entity_poly.pdbx_seq_one_letter_code
_entity_poly.pdbx_strand_id
1 'polypeptide(L)'
;MNQQGYSINERAGGNDFSFVTAHGIEYLVYFTEADGYVPSASFASNTKMLGFTPIKGTFEEGKRLPNDPHVWTAIFEVLYFYMNKHPLMVLLYVCSDESVWNPGPEHRHARYAKKRSEIFAERYSEWQQTDVMPVEKIDYSLYGQLYCSCIFRSGNPYATEIRQVIEQSILEKQ
;
A
#
# COMPACT_ATOMS: atom_id res chain seq x y z
N MET A 1 20.81 3.82 -18.11
CA MET A 1 19.70 4.81 -18.20
C MET A 1 19.63 5.49 -16.85
N ASN A 2 19.77 6.82 -16.79
CA ASN A 2 19.53 7.55 -15.54
C ASN A 2 18.03 7.53 -15.27
N GLN A 3 17.56 6.61 -14.41
CA GLN A 3 16.20 6.71 -13.87
C GLN A 3 16.19 7.94 -12.96
N GLN A 4 15.50 9.00 -13.39
CA GLN A 4 15.19 10.12 -12.51
C GLN A 4 14.15 9.63 -11.48
N GLY A 5 14.63 9.06 -10.39
CA GLY A 5 13.82 8.73 -9.22
C GLY A 5 13.50 9.99 -8.41
N TYR A 6 12.37 9.98 -7.71
CA TYR A 6 12.06 11.04 -6.74
C TYR A 6 12.90 10.85 -5.47
N SER A 7 13.39 11.95 -4.90
CA SER A 7 14.06 11.89 -3.61
C SER A 7 13.05 11.53 -2.51
N ILE A 8 13.22 10.35 -1.93
CA ILE A 8 12.41 9.85 -0.82
C ILE A 8 12.99 10.36 0.50
N ASN A 9 12.13 10.93 1.34
CA ASN A 9 12.48 11.45 2.65
C ASN A 9 11.72 10.67 3.73
N GLU A 10 12.44 10.06 4.67
CA GLU A 10 11.85 9.45 5.85
C GLU A 10 11.40 10.56 6.83
N ARG A 11 10.15 10.49 7.31
CA ARG A 11 9.58 11.48 8.24
C ARG A 11 9.94 11.16 9.69
N ALA A 12 9.82 12.17 10.55
CA ALA A 12 10.04 12.02 11.99
C ALA A 12 9.15 10.91 12.57
N GLY A 13 9.74 10.01 13.35
CA GLY A 13 9.09 8.78 13.84
C GLY A 13 9.46 7.52 13.05
N GLY A 14 10.02 7.66 11.84
CA GLY A 14 10.69 6.58 11.11
C GLY A 14 9.77 5.51 10.50
N ASN A 15 8.47 5.78 10.46
CA ASN A 15 7.46 4.89 9.89
C ASN A 15 6.89 5.41 8.57
N ASP A 16 6.84 6.73 8.36
CA ASP A 16 6.25 7.34 7.17
C ASP A 16 7.31 7.96 6.26
N PHE A 17 7.00 8.10 4.97
CA PHE A 17 7.89 8.64 3.95
C PHE A 17 7.17 9.66 3.09
N SER A 18 7.89 10.67 2.60
CA SER A 18 7.37 11.56 1.58
C SER A 18 8.34 11.79 0.42
N PHE A 19 7.78 12.09 -0.73
CA PHE A 19 8.52 12.47 -1.94
C PHE A 19 7.74 13.54 -2.70
N VAL A 20 8.45 14.33 -3.51
CA VAL A 20 7.85 15.42 -4.30
C VAL A 20 7.99 15.09 -5.77
N THR A 21 6.89 15.15 -6.52
CA THR A 21 6.90 14.91 -7.96
C THR A 21 7.52 16.08 -8.73
N ALA A 22 7.80 15.88 -10.02
CA ALA A 22 8.27 16.96 -10.90
C ALA A 22 7.26 18.13 -11.02
N HIS A 23 5.98 17.89 -10.67
CA HIS A 23 4.93 18.91 -10.66
C HIS A 23 4.79 19.64 -9.32
N GLY A 24 5.67 19.37 -8.34
CA GLY A 24 5.60 19.99 -7.01
C GLY A 24 4.54 19.39 -6.08
N ILE A 25 3.98 18.23 -6.44
CA ILE A 25 2.98 17.53 -5.62
C ILE A 25 3.73 16.66 -4.62
N GLU A 26 3.52 16.90 -3.33
CA GLU A 26 4.10 16.05 -2.29
C GLU A 26 3.18 14.86 -2.04
N TYR A 27 3.75 13.65 -2.03
CA TYR A 27 3.07 12.42 -1.62
C TYR A 27 3.54 11.99 -0.26
N LEU A 28 2.60 11.46 0.52
CA LEU A 28 2.86 10.74 1.75
C LEU A 28 2.59 9.25 1.50
N VAL A 29 3.56 8.40 1.87
CA VAL A 29 3.40 6.96 2.03
C VAL A 29 3.50 6.68 3.52
N TYR A 30 2.47 6.06 4.09
CA TYR A 30 2.34 5.93 5.54
C TYR A 30 2.02 4.50 5.96
N PHE A 31 2.44 4.18 7.18
CA PHE A 31 2.32 2.85 7.77
C PHE A 31 1.70 2.96 9.17
N THR A 32 0.39 2.74 9.26
CA THR A 32 -0.37 2.91 10.52
C THR A 32 -0.68 1.56 11.16
N GLU A 33 -1.13 1.57 12.42
CA GLU A 33 -1.64 0.36 13.08
C GLU A 33 -2.78 -0.27 12.26
N ALA A 34 -2.81 -1.61 12.24
CA ALA A 34 -3.79 -2.42 11.52
C ALA A 34 -4.76 -3.12 12.48
N ASP A 35 -5.08 -2.46 13.59
CA ASP A 35 -5.91 -3.02 14.65
C ASP A 35 -7.25 -3.54 14.10
N GLY A 36 -7.64 -4.74 14.51
CA GLY A 36 -8.92 -5.35 14.15
C GLY A 36 -8.96 -6.13 12.82
N TYR A 37 -7.89 -6.12 12.02
CA TYR A 37 -7.83 -6.96 10.81
C TYR A 37 -7.41 -8.41 11.11
N VAL A 38 -6.49 -8.60 12.07
CA VAL A 38 -5.95 -9.92 12.46
C VAL A 38 -5.76 -10.05 13.98
N PRO A 39 -6.78 -9.78 14.82
CA PRO A 39 -6.62 -9.58 16.27
C PRO A 39 -6.21 -10.81 17.12
N SER A 40 -5.90 -11.95 16.49
CA SER A 40 -5.47 -13.18 17.19
C SER A 40 -4.25 -13.86 16.57
N ALA A 41 -3.64 -13.23 15.56
CA ALA A 41 -2.45 -13.77 14.92
C ALA A 41 -1.20 -13.50 15.75
N SER A 42 -0.24 -14.43 15.74
CA SER A 42 1.05 -14.26 16.44
C SER A 42 1.86 -13.08 15.88
N PHE A 43 1.60 -12.69 14.63
CA PHE A 43 2.21 -11.56 13.92
C PHE A 43 1.38 -10.27 14.02
N ALA A 44 0.33 -10.19 14.84
CA ALA A 44 -0.53 -9.01 14.93
C ALA A 44 0.25 -7.73 15.23
N SER A 45 1.24 -7.76 16.14
CA SER A 45 2.12 -6.63 16.45
C SER A 45 3.06 -6.24 15.31
N ASN A 46 3.27 -7.13 14.35
CA ASN A 46 4.02 -6.90 13.12
C ASN A 46 3.11 -6.57 11.93
N THR A 47 1.85 -6.20 12.17
CA THR A 47 0.91 -5.85 11.10
C THR A 47 0.73 -4.34 11.03
N LYS A 48 0.86 -3.78 9.82
CA LYS A 48 0.59 -2.36 9.55
C LYS A 48 -0.30 -2.18 8.35
N MET A 49 -1.09 -1.12 8.34
CA MET A 49 -1.80 -0.68 7.15
C MET A 49 -0.87 0.14 6.29
N LEU A 50 -0.77 -0.22 5.01
CA LEU A 50 -0.08 0.55 3.98
C LEU A 50 -1.07 1.50 3.32
N GLY A 51 -0.76 2.79 3.32
CA GLY A 51 -1.51 3.79 2.56
C GLY A 51 -0.59 4.80 1.88
N PHE A 52 -1.12 5.46 0.86
CA PHE A 52 -0.42 6.52 0.15
C PHE A 52 -1.40 7.53 -0.43
N THR A 53 -1.07 8.81 -0.32
CA THR A 53 -1.94 9.91 -0.74
C THR A 53 -1.14 11.19 -0.99
N PRO A 54 -1.54 12.06 -1.94
CA PRO A 54 -0.95 13.38 -2.04
C PRO A 54 -1.32 14.25 -0.84
N ILE A 55 -0.39 15.11 -0.43
CA ILE A 55 -0.58 16.01 0.70
C ILE A 55 -1.42 17.21 0.27
N LYS A 56 -2.44 17.52 1.09
CA LYS A 56 -3.34 18.66 0.88
C LYS A 56 -2.55 19.96 0.74
N GLY A 57 -2.92 20.78 -0.24
CA GLY A 57 -2.28 22.08 -0.50
C GLY A 57 -1.08 22.02 -1.45
N THR A 58 -0.62 20.84 -1.86
CA THR A 58 0.42 20.67 -2.89
C THR A 58 -0.14 20.43 -4.30
N PHE A 59 -1.47 20.35 -4.41
CA PHE A 59 -2.20 20.23 -5.66
C PHE A 59 -3.55 20.97 -5.53
N GLU A 60 -4.16 21.30 -6.66
CA GLU A 60 -5.45 22.00 -6.68
C GLU A 60 -6.61 21.03 -6.38
N GLU A 61 -7.37 21.30 -5.32
CA GLU A 61 -8.50 20.47 -4.92
C GLU A 61 -9.57 20.37 -6.02
N GLY A 62 -10.11 19.17 -6.21
CA GLY A 62 -11.13 18.92 -7.23
C GLY A 62 -10.58 18.70 -8.65
N LYS A 63 -9.28 18.91 -8.88
CA LYS A 63 -8.63 18.55 -10.14
C LYS A 63 -8.08 17.13 -10.08
N ARG A 64 -8.04 16.49 -11.26
CA ARG A 64 -7.34 15.21 -11.45
C ARG A 64 -5.84 15.46 -11.32
N LEU A 65 -5.16 14.57 -10.62
CA LEU A 65 -3.70 14.58 -10.60
C LEU A 65 -3.13 14.28 -11.99
N PRO A 66 -1.95 14.84 -12.32
CA PRO A 66 -1.18 14.41 -13.48
C PRO A 66 -0.93 12.90 -13.44
N ASN A 67 -1.04 12.24 -14.59
CA ASN A 67 -0.64 10.84 -14.71
C ASN A 67 0.88 10.76 -14.77
N ASP A 68 1.51 10.34 -13.67
CA ASP A 68 2.96 10.29 -13.52
C ASP A 68 3.40 8.87 -13.13
N PRO A 69 4.07 8.13 -14.02
CA PRO A 69 4.49 6.75 -13.77
C PRO A 69 5.57 6.63 -12.67
N HIS A 70 6.31 7.71 -12.38
CA HIS A 70 7.36 7.68 -11.35
C HIS A 70 6.79 7.66 -9.94
N VAL A 71 5.52 8.05 -9.74
CA VAL A 71 4.84 7.95 -8.45
C VAL A 71 4.79 6.51 -7.96
N TRP A 72 4.43 5.56 -8.84
CA TRP A 72 4.39 4.14 -8.48
C TRP A 72 5.77 3.58 -8.17
N THR A 73 6.77 4.00 -8.95
CA THR A 73 8.17 3.62 -8.70
C THR A 73 8.61 4.07 -7.31
N ALA A 74 8.33 5.33 -6.95
CA ALA A 74 8.67 5.86 -5.62
C ALA A 74 7.90 5.16 -4.49
N ILE A 75 6.62 4.81 -4.68
CA ILE A 75 5.83 4.04 -3.69
C ILE A 75 6.47 2.67 -3.44
N PHE A 76 6.86 1.94 -4.48
CA PHE A 76 7.50 0.62 -4.31
C PHE A 76 8.93 0.71 -3.80
N GLU A 77 9.65 1.80 -4.08
CA GLU A 77 10.95 2.05 -3.47
C GLU A 77 10.81 2.34 -1.96
N VAL A 78 9.78 3.07 -1.54
CA VAL A 78 9.42 3.18 -0.11
C VAL A 78 9.11 1.81 0.48
N LEU A 79 8.30 1.00 -0.21
CA LEU A 79 7.97 -0.36 0.24
C LEU A 79 9.24 -1.22 0.41
N TYR A 80 10.18 -1.12 -0.53
CA TYR A 80 11.49 -1.76 -0.45
C TYR A 80 12.28 -1.32 0.79
N PHE A 81 12.41 -0.01 1.04
CA PHE A 81 13.13 0.48 2.21
C PHE A 81 12.46 0.04 3.52
N TYR A 82 11.14 0.16 3.60
CA TYR A 82 10.39 -0.19 4.81
C TYR A 82 10.52 -1.69 5.14
N MET A 83 10.28 -2.56 4.17
CA MET A 83 10.33 -4.02 4.41
C MET A 83 11.77 -4.55 4.59
N ASN A 84 12.79 -3.84 4.10
CA ASN A 84 14.17 -4.18 4.44
C ASN A 84 14.53 -3.81 5.88
N LYS A 85 14.06 -2.66 6.36
CA LYS A 85 14.23 -2.24 7.77
C LYS A 85 13.41 -3.13 8.72
N HIS A 86 12.27 -3.62 8.27
CA HIS A 86 11.32 -4.39 9.06
C HIS A 86 10.93 -5.72 8.36
N PRO A 87 11.83 -6.72 8.32
CA PRO A 87 11.65 -7.93 7.51
C PRO A 87 10.49 -8.83 7.97
N LEU A 88 10.04 -8.68 9.21
CA LEU A 88 8.92 -9.44 9.78
C LEU A 88 7.55 -8.79 9.50
N MET A 89 7.51 -7.56 8.97
CA MET A 89 6.26 -6.84 8.78
C MET A 89 5.34 -7.51 7.78
N VAL A 90 4.05 -7.46 8.14
CA VAL A 90 2.90 -7.83 7.31
C VAL A 90 2.13 -6.55 7.03
N LEU A 91 1.97 -6.23 5.75
CA LEU A 91 1.36 -4.99 5.32
C LEU A 91 -0.03 -5.28 4.75
N LEU A 92 -1.03 -4.57 5.25
CA LEU A 92 -2.39 -4.60 4.74
C LEU A 92 -2.62 -3.36 3.89
N TYR A 93 -2.75 -3.56 2.58
CA TYR A 93 -3.24 -2.53 1.69
C TYR A 93 -4.75 -2.68 1.54
N VAL A 94 -5.50 -1.65 1.93
CA VAL A 94 -6.97 -1.66 1.88
C VAL A 94 -7.44 -0.59 0.92
N CYS A 95 -8.26 -0.99 -0.05
CA CYS A 95 -9.01 -0.11 -0.93
C CYS A 95 -10.45 0.00 -0.42
N SER A 96 -10.76 1.14 0.18
CA SER A 96 -12.06 1.62 0.65
C SER A 96 -12.33 3.02 0.10
N ASP A 97 -13.53 3.56 0.30
CA ASP A 97 -13.90 4.94 -0.03
C ASP A 97 -13.04 6.02 0.66
N GLU A 98 -12.38 5.67 1.77
CA GLU A 98 -11.45 6.53 2.50
C GLU A 98 -10.01 6.50 1.95
N SER A 99 -9.61 5.42 1.26
CA SER A 99 -8.25 5.25 0.71
C SER A 99 -8.13 5.87 -0.67
N VAL A 100 -7.87 7.18 -0.69
CA VAL A 100 -7.83 7.99 -1.90
C VAL A 100 -6.39 8.35 -2.25
N TRP A 101 -5.73 7.49 -3.05
CA TRP A 101 -4.41 7.80 -3.60
C TRP A 101 -4.46 8.75 -4.81
N ASN A 102 -5.62 8.82 -5.47
CA ASN A 102 -5.92 9.77 -6.53
C ASN A 102 -7.13 10.63 -6.13
N PRO A 103 -6.93 11.80 -5.52
CA PRO A 103 -8.01 12.72 -5.19
C PRO A 103 -8.77 13.16 -6.44
N GLY A 104 -10.09 13.02 -6.36
CA GLY A 104 -11.06 13.52 -7.32
C GLY A 104 -12.47 13.18 -6.82
N PRO A 105 -13.51 13.95 -7.19
CA PRO A 105 -14.89 13.68 -6.76
C PRO A 105 -15.36 12.26 -7.16
N GLU A 106 -14.80 11.76 -8.25
CA GLU A 106 -15.02 10.41 -8.78
C GLU A 106 -14.16 9.32 -8.13
N HIS A 107 -13.34 9.59 -7.12
CA HIS A 107 -12.47 8.58 -6.52
C HIS A 107 -12.80 8.29 -5.05
N ARG A 108 -13.68 9.07 -4.42
CA ARG A 108 -14.11 8.91 -3.01
C ARG A 108 -15.31 7.98 -2.80
N HIS A 109 -15.69 7.20 -3.80
CA HIS A 109 -16.85 6.31 -3.72
C HIS A 109 -16.40 4.84 -3.73
N ALA A 110 -17.05 4.00 -2.91
CA ALA A 110 -16.79 2.56 -2.82
C ALA A 110 -16.75 1.84 -4.18
N ARG A 111 -17.53 2.28 -5.18
CA ARG A 111 -17.52 1.70 -6.55
C ARG A 111 -16.16 1.76 -7.24
N TYR A 112 -15.26 2.64 -6.78
CA TYR A 112 -13.90 2.79 -7.32
C TYR A 112 -12.84 2.05 -6.50
N ALA A 113 -13.20 1.45 -5.36
CA ALA A 113 -12.28 0.63 -4.56
C ALA A 113 -11.72 -0.53 -5.39
N LYS A 114 -12.59 -1.22 -6.14
CA LYS A 114 -12.17 -2.29 -7.07
C LYS A 114 -11.13 -1.80 -8.08
N LYS A 115 -11.41 -0.68 -8.76
CA LYS A 115 -10.49 -0.10 -9.76
C LYS A 115 -9.14 0.27 -9.15
N ARG A 116 -9.11 0.80 -7.92
CA ARG A 116 -7.85 1.09 -7.22
C ARG A 116 -7.07 -0.18 -6.89
N SER A 117 -7.75 -1.23 -6.43
CA SER A 117 -7.16 -2.54 -6.18
C SER A 117 -6.58 -3.16 -7.45
N GLU A 118 -7.30 -3.08 -8.58
CA GLU A 118 -6.84 -3.57 -9.89
C GLU A 118 -5.57 -2.83 -10.36
N ILE A 119 -5.55 -1.49 -10.25
CA ILE A 119 -4.36 -0.69 -10.59
C ILE A 119 -3.19 -1.06 -9.69
N PHE A 120 -3.42 -1.20 -8.38
CA PHE A 120 -2.35 -1.61 -7.46
C PHE A 120 -1.81 -2.99 -7.80
N ALA A 121 -2.68 -3.95 -8.14
CA ALA A 121 -2.29 -5.31 -8.52
C ALA A 121 -1.44 -5.33 -9.81
N GLU A 122 -1.82 -4.55 -10.82
CA GLU A 122 -1.03 -4.36 -12.04
C GLU A 122 0.37 -3.82 -11.73
N ARG A 123 0.43 -2.71 -10.99
CA ARG A 123 1.68 -2.03 -10.61
C ARG A 123 2.57 -2.90 -9.72
N TYR A 124 1.97 -3.67 -8.82
CA TYR A 124 2.68 -4.63 -7.99
C TYR A 124 3.31 -5.75 -8.83
N SER A 125 2.58 -6.28 -9.82
CA SER A 125 3.09 -7.30 -10.73
C SER A 125 4.28 -6.79 -11.55
N GLU A 126 4.18 -5.58 -12.10
CA GLU A 126 5.29 -4.91 -12.79
C GLU A 126 6.52 -4.77 -11.88
N TRP A 127 6.32 -4.37 -10.62
CA TRP A 127 7.42 -4.25 -9.66
C TRP A 127 8.04 -5.61 -9.31
N GLN A 128 7.25 -6.67 -9.11
CA GLN A 128 7.78 -8.01 -8.82
C GLN A 128 8.61 -8.59 -9.99
N GLN A 129 8.34 -8.19 -11.24
CA GLN A 129 9.17 -8.57 -12.40
C GLN A 129 10.58 -7.97 -12.35
N THR A 130 10.84 -6.96 -11.53
CA THR A 130 12.19 -6.39 -11.35
C THR A 130 13.12 -7.28 -10.51
N ASP A 131 12.56 -8.24 -9.76
CA ASP A 131 13.28 -9.17 -8.87
C ASP A 131 14.16 -8.49 -7.79
N VAL A 132 13.93 -7.20 -7.52
CA VAL A 132 14.72 -6.44 -6.53
C VAL A 132 14.42 -6.89 -5.09
N MET A 133 13.19 -7.31 -4.81
CA MET A 133 12.80 -7.89 -3.53
C MET A 133 11.62 -8.86 -3.73
N PRO A 134 11.81 -10.16 -3.45
CA PRO A 134 10.73 -11.12 -3.53
C PRO A 134 9.74 -10.87 -2.38
N VAL A 135 8.50 -10.57 -2.74
CA VAL A 135 7.41 -10.29 -1.82
C VAL A 135 6.20 -11.12 -2.23
N GLU A 136 5.53 -11.68 -1.22
CA GLU A 136 4.28 -12.38 -1.40
C GLU A 136 3.09 -11.44 -1.19
N LYS A 137 2.07 -11.60 -2.03
CA LYS A 137 0.82 -10.85 -1.93
C LYS A 137 -0.37 -11.81 -1.99
N ILE A 138 -1.28 -11.66 -1.05
CA ILE A 138 -2.55 -12.40 -0.99
C ILE A 138 -3.68 -11.37 -1.11
N ASP A 139 -4.45 -11.45 -2.20
CA ASP A 139 -5.63 -10.62 -2.40
C ASP A 139 -6.87 -11.27 -1.80
N TYR A 140 -7.70 -10.47 -1.16
CA TYR A 140 -8.95 -10.91 -0.55
C TYR A 140 -9.95 -9.77 -0.45
N SER A 141 -11.22 -10.11 -0.23
CA SER A 141 -12.28 -9.14 -0.02
C SER A 141 -12.93 -9.34 1.34
N LEU A 142 -13.22 -8.24 2.03
CA LEU A 142 -13.98 -8.24 3.29
C LEU A 142 -15.33 -7.55 3.09
N TYR A 143 -16.39 -8.08 3.71
CA TYR A 143 -17.73 -7.49 3.68
C TYR A 143 -18.26 -7.21 2.26
N GLY A 144 -17.81 -7.99 1.27
CA GLY A 144 -18.17 -7.88 -0.15
C GLY A 144 -17.73 -6.61 -0.89
N GLN A 145 -17.20 -5.59 -0.21
CA GLN A 145 -16.93 -4.27 -0.81
C GLN A 145 -15.54 -3.71 -0.51
N LEU A 146 -14.83 -4.24 0.49
CA LEU A 146 -13.46 -3.84 0.81
C LEU A 146 -12.50 -4.77 0.07
N TYR A 147 -11.64 -4.20 -0.77
CA TYR A 147 -10.63 -4.94 -1.50
C TYR A 147 -9.31 -4.79 -0.77
N CYS A 148 -8.76 -5.91 -0.31
CA CYS A 148 -7.59 -5.94 0.55
C CYS A 148 -6.47 -6.75 -0.11
N SER A 149 -5.23 -6.36 0.16
CA SER A 149 -4.04 -7.13 -0.16
C SER A 149 -3.18 -7.26 1.09
N CYS A 150 -2.88 -8.49 1.50
CA CYS A 150 -1.87 -8.78 2.51
C CYS A 150 -0.53 -8.98 1.82
N ILE A 151 0.50 -8.23 2.23
CA ILE A 151 1.80 -8.14 1.56
C ILE A 151 2.89 -8.42 2.60
N PHE A 152 3.78 -9.38 2.35
CA PHE A 152 4.86 -9.75 3.26
C PHE A 152 6.06 -10.31 2.49
N ARG A 153 7.27 -10.19 3.03
CA ARG A 153 8.47 -10.68 2.34
C ARG A 153 8.41 -12.20 2.12
N SER A 154 8.91 -12.67 0.99
CA SER A 154 9.16 -14.10 0.81
C SER A 154 10.15 -14.60 1.86
N GLY A 155 9.83 -15.72 2.51
CA GLY A 155 10.60 -16.25 3.63
C GLY A 155 10.24 -15.64 4.99
N ASN A 156 9.19 -14.82 5.09
CA ASN A 156 8.67 -14.38 6.40
C ASN A 156 8.30 -15.61 7.25
N PRO A 157 8.75 -15.68 8.54
CA PRO A 157 8.52 -16.86 9.38
C PRO A 157 7.04 -17.14 9.66
N TYR A 158 6.18 -16.14 9.51
CA TYR A 158 4.74 -16.25 9.72
C TYR A 158 3.97 -16.64 8.45
N ALA A 159 4.63 -16.86 7.31
CA ALA A 159 3.97 -17.01 6.00
C ALA A 159 2.84 -18.06 5.98
N THR A 160 3.02 -19.20 6.64
CA THR A 160 1.97 -20.24 6.74
C THR A 160 0.77 -19.75 7.55
N GLU A 161 1.02 -19.15 8.72
CA GLU A 161 -0.03 -18.61 9.58
C GLU A 161 -0.76 -17.44 8.90
N ILE A 162 -0.04 -16.56 8.19
CA ILE A 162 -0.63 -15.45 7.44
C ILE A 162 -1.69 -15.98 6.46
N ARG A 163 -1.34 -17.00 5.65
CA ARG A 163 -2.29 -17.59 4.69
C ARG A 163 -3.53 -18.14 5.40
N GLN A 164 -3.34 -18.88 6.49
CA GLN A 164 -4.44 -19.45 7.29
C GLN A 164 -5.35 -18.38 7.88
N VAL A 165 -4.77 -17.33 8.47
CA VAL A 165 -5.53 -16.22 9.09
C VAL A 165 -6.31 -15.44 8.03
N ILE A 166 -5.73 -15.19 6.86
CA ILE A 166 -6.43 -14.51 5.75
C ILE A 166 -7.57 -15.38 5.22
N GLU A 167 -7.33 -16.69 5.01
CA GLU A 167 -8.39 -17.62 4.60
C GLU A 167 -9.55 -17.66 5.62
N GLN A 168 -9.24 -17.74 6.91
CA GLN A 168 -10.25 -17.71 7.97
C GLN A 168 -11.00 -16.37 8.00
N SER A 169 -10.28 -15.25 7.85
CA SER A 169 -10.89 -13.91 7.85
C SER A 169 -11.87 -13.73 6.69
N ILE A 170 -11.60 -14.34 5.54
CA ILE A 170 -12.53 -14.38 4.40
C ILE A 170 -13.79 -15.17 4.77
N LEU A 171 -13.65 -16.36 5.37
CA LEU A 171 -14.78 -17.21 5.74
C LEU A 171 -15.69 -16.58 6.81
N GLU A 172 -15.13 -15.87 7.78
CA GLU A 172 -15.88 -15.26 8.88
C GLU A 172 -16.59 -13.95 8.50
N LYS A 173 -16.13 -13.28 7.44
CA LYS A 173 -16.58 -11.93 7.04
C LYS A 173 -17.22 -11.88 5.64
N GLN A 174 -17.53 -13.05 5.06
CA GLN A 174 -18.45 -13.22 3.94
C GLN A 174 -19.91 -13.18 4.43
#